data_AF-A0A7C5N7M9-F1
#
_entry.id   AF-A0A7C5N7M9-F1
#
_cell.length_a   1.000
_cell.length_b   1.000
_cell.length_c   1.000
_cell.angle_alpha   90.00
_cell.angle_beta   90.00
_cell.angle_gamma   90.00
#
_symmetry.space_group_name_H-M   'P 1'
#
loop_
_entity.id
_entity.type
_entity.pdbx_description
1 polymer ?
#
loop_
_entity_poly.entity_id
_entity_poly.type
_entity_poly.pdbx_seq_one_letter_code
_entity_poly.pdbx_strand_id
1 'polypeptide(L)'
;MRELATSLSCAPGEVAQAFARLRDQTKAAREATKSVQALLAENVAASLPVERGRVVASFERLPPEVVREVAKLVAQRADALLATRTDGGLHVVITRGTDSSLDCGALLSEVAAKVGGRGGGRPDRAEGRLPDGVDWAALCRETSP
;
A
#
# COMPACT_ATOMS: atom_id res chain seq x y z
N MET A 1 -13.41 -30.03 -24.80
CA MET A 1 -14.17 -30.45 -23.60
C MET A 1 -13.42 -31.45 -22.72
N ARG A 2 -12.85 -32.55 -23.25
CA ARG A 2 -12.12 -33.53 -22.40
C ARG A 2 -10.89 -32.95 -21.68
N GLU A 3 -10.08 -32.14 -22.35
CA GLU A 3 -8.91 -31.50 -21.72
C GLU A 3 -9.28 -30.57 -20.55
N LEU A 4 -10.34 -29.77 -20.71
CA LEU A 4 -10.87 -28.93 -19.62
C LEU A 4 -11.40 -29.77 -18.46
N ALA A 5 -12.06 -30.90 -18.76
CA ALA A 5 -12.53 -31.84 -17.76
C ALA A 5 -11.36 -32.44 -16.96
N THR A 6 -10.28 -32.82 -17.64
CA THR A 6 -9.03 -33.28 -17.00
C THR A 6 -8.38 -32.19 -16.16
N SER A 7 -8.26 -30.96 -16.67
CA SER A 7 -7.66 -29.83 -15.92
C SER A 7 -8.47 -29.45 -14.68
N LEU A 8 -9.80 -29.58 -14.74
CA LEU A 8 -10.70 -29.32 -13.61
C LEU A 8 -10.97 -30.57 -12.77
N SER A 9 -10.34 -31.71 -13.09
CA SER A 9 -10.53 -33.00 -12.42
C SER A 9 -12.01 -33.39 -12.29
N CYS A 10 -12.81 -33.28 -13.36
CA CYS A 10 -14.24 -33.59 -13.40
C CYS A 10 -14.65 -34.37 -14.65
N ALA A 11 -15.88 -34.89 -14.70
CA ALA A 11 -16.41 -35.51 -15.91
C ALA A 11 -16.72 -34.46 -17.00
N PRO A 12 -16.68 -34.79 -18.31
CA PRO A 12 -16.95 -33.83 -19.38
C PRO A 12 -18.31 -33.11 -19.30
N GLY A 13 -19.33 -33.76 -18.74
CA GLY A 13 -20.66 -33.17 -18.51
C GLY A 13 -20.72 -32.21 -17.32
N GLU A 14 -19.73 -32.24 -16.43
CA GLU A 14 -19.69 -31.44 -15.19
C GLU A 14 -18.81 -30.19 -15.30
N VAL A 15 -18.09 -30.02 -16.42
CA VAL A 15 -17.14 -28.93 -16.66
C VAL A 15 -17.74 -27.56 -16.36
N ALA A 16 -18.98 -27.30 -16.78
CA ALA A 16 -19.66 -26.03 -16.53
C ALA A 16 -19.87 -25.77 -15.02
N GLN A 17 -20.27 -26.79 -14.27
CA GLN A 17 -20.46 -26.71 -12.82
C GLN A 17 -19.11 -26.58 -12.09
N ALA A 18 -18.09 -27.32 -12.51
CA ALA A 18 -16.74 -27.22 -11.96
C ALA A 18 -16.14 -25.83 -12.17
N PHE A 19 -16.30 -25.26 -13.37
CA PHE A 19 -15.87 -23.90 -13.68
C PHE A 19 -16.61 -22.84 -12.86
N ALA A 20 -17.94 -22.96 -12.73
CA ALA A 20 -18.72 -22.06 -11.89
C ALA A 20 -18.22 -22.08 -10.43
N ARG A 21 -18.01 -23.29 -9.86
CA ARG A 21 -17.43 -23.45 -8.51
C ARG A 21 -16.06 -22.81 -8.38
N LEU A 22 -15.15 -23.00 -9.35
CA LEU A 22 -13.82 -22.39 -9.32
C LEU A 22 -13.87 -20.86 -9.37
N ARG A 23 -14.78 -20.29 -10.17
CA ARG A 23 -15.00 -18.85 -10.24
C ARG A 23 -15.49 -18.31 -8.91
N ASP A 24 -16.42 -19.00 -8.26
CA ASP A 24 -16.98 -18.60 -6.97
C ASP A 24 -15.93 -18.72 -5.86
N GLN A 25 -15.11 -19.79 -5.86
CA GLN A 25 -13.97 -19.94 -4.95
C GLN A 25 -12.93 -18.83 -5.14
N THR A 26 -12.61 -18.48 -6.39
CA THR A 26 -11.67 -17.39 -6.70
C THR A 26 -12.21 -16.05 -6.19
N LYS A 27 -13.52 -15.80 -6.34
CA LYS A 27 -14.17 -14.60 -5.78
C LYS A 27 -14.10 -14.61 -4.25
N ALA A 28 -14.46 -15.72 -3.60
CA ALA A 28 -14.44 -15.85 -2.15
C ALA A 28 -13.03 -15.66 -1.57
N ALA A 29 -12.01 -16.26 -2.18
CA ALA A 29 -10.62 -16.11 -1.76
C ALA A 29 -10.12 -14.66 -1.89
N ARG A 30 -10.51 -13.95 -2.95
CA ARG A 30 -10.18 -12.52 -3.12
C ARG A 30 -10.84 -11.65 -2.04
N GLU A 31 -12.10 -11.90 -1.73
CA GLU A 31 -12.80 -11.15 -0.67
C GLU A 31 -12.22 -11.45 0.72
N ALA A 32 -11.89 -12.71 1.01
CA ALA A 32 -11.20 -13.08 2.24
C ALA A 32 -9.83 -12.39 2.35
N THR A 33 -9.06 -12.36 1.27
CA THR A 33 -7.77 -11.65 1.20
C THR A 33 -7.93 -10.16 1.51
N LYS A 34 -8.91 -9.49 0.89
CA LYS A 34 -9.20 -8.08 1.16
C LYS A 34 -9.58 -7.84 2.61
N SER A 35 -10.40 -8.72 3.20
CA SER A 35 -10.82 -8.60 4.60
C SER A 35 -9.63 -8.73 5.55
N VAL A 36 -8.73 -9.70 5.32
CA VAL A 36 -7.51 -9.85 6.12
C VAL A 36 -6.57 -8.65 5.92
N GLN A 37 -6.43 -8.15 4.71
CA GLN A 37 -5.63 -6.95 4.43
C GLN A 37 -6.17 -5.70 5.13
N ALA A 38 -7.50 -5.53 5.20
CA ALA A 38 -8.13 -4.44 5.93
C ALA A 38 -7.86 -4.53 7.44
N LEU A 39 -8.05 -5.70 8.04
CA LEU A 39 -7.73 -5.93 9.45
C LEU A 39 -6.23 -5.70 9.75
N LEU A 40 -5.34 -6.12 8.85
CA LEU A 40 -3.92 -5.85 8.98
C LEU A 40 -3.63 -4.35 8.93
N ALA A 41 -4.24 -3.62 7.99
CA ALA A 41 -4.06 -2.17 7.87
C ALA A 41 -4.54 -1.44 9.15
N GLU A 42 -5.68 -1.84 9.71
CA GLU A 42 -6.21 -1.29 10.97
C GLU A 42 -5.25 -1.49 12.14
N ASN A 43 -4.78 -2.73 12.34
CA ASN A 43 -3.86 -3.06 13.43
C ASN A 43 -2.51 -2.34 13.27
N VAL A 44 -1.95 -2.33 12.05
CA VAL A 44 -0.71 -1.60 11.76
C VAL A 44 -0.92 -0.11 12.02
N ALA A 45 -1.96 0.52 11.48
CA ALA A 45 -2.22 1.95 11.66
C ALA A 45 -2.37 2.35 13.13
N ALA A 46 -3.04 1.51 13.93
CA ALA A 46 -3.21 1.74 15.38
C ALA A 46 -1.89 1.60 16.16
N SER A 47 -1.00 0.72 15.73
CA SER A 47 0.28 0.45 16.42
C SER A 47 1.36 1.52 16.19
N LEU A 48 1.23 2.34 15.15
CA LEU A 48 2.26 3.31 14.79
C LEU A 48 2.24 4.56 15.70
N PRO A 49 3.39 4.99 16.24
CA PRO A 49 3.46 6.17 17.09
C PRO A 49 3.28 7.44 16.25
N VAL A 50 2.60 8.44 16.83
CA VAL A 50 2.54 9.79 16.28
C VAL A 50 3.57 10.64 16.99
N GLU A 51 4.44 11.26 16.20
CA GLU A 51 5.48 12.17 16.68
C GLU A 51 5.36 13.48 15.93
N ARG A 52 5.18 14.60 16.65
CA ARG A 52 5.04 15.95 16.05
C ARG A 52 3.96 16.02 14.96
N GLY A 53 2.81 15.37 15.19
CA GLY A 53 1.67 15.39 14.27
C GLY A 53 1.82 14.50 13.03
N ARG A 54 2.87 13.67 12.95
CA ARG A 54 3.15 12.77 11.83
C ARG A 54 3.44 11.35 12.28
N VAL A 55 3.24 10.40 11.38
CA VAL A 55 3.68 9.02 11.47
C VAL A 55 4.65 8.77 10.33
N VAL A 56 5.87 8.37 10.66
CA VAL A 56 6.90 8.01 9.68
C VAL A 56 7.26 6.55 9.88
N ALA A 57 7.09 5.71 8.86
CA ALA A 57 7.43 4.29 8.96
C ALA A 57 7.85 3.71 7.61
N SER A 58 8.71 2.69 7.67
CA SER A 58 9.11 1.89 6.52
C SER A 58 8.80 0.42 6.78
N PHE A 59 8.29 -0.27 5.78
CA PHE A 59 7.94 -1.68 5.84
C PHE A 59 8.78 -2.48 4.85
N GLU A 60 9.13 -3.70 5.23
CA GLU A 60 9.92 -4.59 4.35
C GLU A 60 9.05 -5.52 3.51
N ARG A 61 7.83 -5.84 3.99
CA ARG A 61 7.00 -6.91 3.42
C ARG A 61 5.52 -6.55 3.30
N LEU A 62 5.15 -5.28 3.54
CA LEU A 62 3.76 -4.88 3.39
C LEU A 62 3.47 -4.55 1.92
N PRO A 63 2.42 -5.14 1.33
CA PRO A 63 2.01 -4.78 -0.02
C PRO A 63 1.65 -3.28 -0.12
N PRO A 64 1.96 -2.60 -1.25
CA PRO A 64 1.67 -1.17 -1.41
C PRO A 64 0.19 -0.81 -1.17
N GLU A 65 -0.75 -1.69 -1.52
CA GLU A 65 -2.17 -1.49 -1.24
C GLU A 65 -2.49 -1.46 0.26
N VAL A 66 -1.85 -2.30 1.07
CA VAL A 66 -2.02 -2.27 2.53
C VAL A 66 -1.44 -0.98 3.10
N VAL A 67 -0.27 -0.56 2.63
CA VAL A 67 0.36 0.70 3.07
C VAL A 67 -0.51 1.92 2.72
N ARG A 68 -1.19 1.90 1.57
CA ARG A 68 -2.16 2.95 1.22
C ARG A 68 -3.33 3.02 2.20
N GLU A 69 -3.89 1.88 2.59
CA GLU A 69 -4.97 1.86 3.58
C GLU A 69 -4.47 2.27 4.97
N VAL A 70 -3.27 1.84 5.39
CA VAL A 70 -2.63 2.32 6.63
C VAL A 70 -2.48 3.84 6.59
N ALA A 71 -1.98 4.41 5.48
CA ALA A 71 -1.82 5.86 5.35
C ALA A 71 -3.15 6.61 5.47
N LYS A 72 -4.22 6.08 4.87
CA LYS A 72 -5.57 6.65 4.97
C LYS A 72 -6.12 6.60 6.40
N LEU A 73 -5.87 5.51 7.13
CA LEU A 73 -6.30 5.38 8.54
C LEU A 73 -5.49 6.31 9.45
N VAL A 74 -4.18 6.41 9.24
CA VAL A 74 -3.30 7.33 9.97
C VAL A 74 -3.71 8.80 9.72
N ALA A 75 -4.08 9.15 8.49
CA ALA A 75 -4.54 10.49 8.11
C ALA A 75 -5.76 11.01 8.91
N GLN A 76 -6.48 10.12 9.60
CA GLN A 76 -7.56 10.54 10.50
C GLN A 76 -7.03 11.21 11.78
N ARG A 77 -5.75 11.05 12.11
CA ARG A 77 -5.14 11.56 13.35
C ARG A 77 -3.78 12.24 13.19
N ALA A 78 -3.10 12.07 12.07
CA ALA A 78 -1.76 12.59 11.81
C ALA A 78 -1.39 12.54 10.32
N ASP A 79 -0.38 13.29 9.89
CA ASP A 79 0.21 13.09 8.56
C ASP A 79 0.86 11.71 8.45
N ALA A 80 0.55 10.97 7.38
CA ALA A 80 1.11 9.66 7.12
C ALA A 80 2.25 9.77 6.09
N LEU A 81 3.48 9.47 6.48
CA LEU A 81 4.66 9.44 5.63
C LEU A 81 5.22 8.02 5.64
N LEU A 82 4.65 7.15 4.81
CA LEU A 82 4.91 5.71 4.88
C LEU A 82 5.66 5.23 3.64
N ALA A 83 6.51 4.22 3.82
CA ALA A 83 7.18 3.56 2.71
C ALA A 83 7.16 2.04 2.84
N THR A 84 7.26 1.33 1.73
CA THR A 84 7.47 -0.12 1.72
C THR A 84 8.43 -0.55 0.63
N ARG A 85 9.26 -1.56 0.91
CA ARG A 85 10.16 -2.14 -0.08
C ARG A 85 9.38 -2.92 -1.12
N THR A 86 9.77 -2.73 -2.38
CA THR A 86 9.30 -3.47 -3.55
C THR A 86 10.51 -3.88 -4.39
N ASP A 87 10.33 -4.76 -5.37
CA ASP A 87 11.40 -5.22 -6.27
C ASP A 87 12.12 -4.09 -7.02
N GLY A 88 11.50 -2.89 -7.12
CA GLY A 88 12.05 -1.71 -7.78
C GLY A 88 12.47 -0.57 -6.85
N GLY A 89 12.73 -0.86 -5.56
CA GLY A 89 13.07 0.13 -4.53
C GLY A 89 11.93 0.40 -3.55
N LEU A 90 11.91 1.57 -2.91
CA LEU A 90 10.87 1.93 -1.94
C LEU A 90 9.65 2.55 -2.64
N HIS A 91 8.47 1.97 -2.44
CA HIS A 91 7.19 2.62 -2.74
C HIS A 91 6.83 3.52 -1.55
N VAL A 92 6.69 4.82 -1.80
CA VAL A 92 6.33 5.83 -0.80
C VAL A 92 4.89 6.25 -0.98
N VAL A 93 4.18 6.40 0.14
CA VAL A 93 2.82 6.94 0.23
C VAL A 93 2.82 8.05 1.27
N ILE A 94 2.44 9.25 0.85
CA ILE A 94 2.21 10.38 1.75
C ILE A 94 0.73 10.73 1.71
N THR A 95 0.08 10.81 2.86
CA THR A 95 -1.31 11.28 3.00
C THR A 95 -1.37 12.29 4.13
N ARG A 96 -1.86 13.49 3.82
CA ARG A 96 -2.03 14.58 4.78
C ARG A 96 -3.17 14.27 5.76
N GLY A 97 -2.97 14.57 7.03
CA GLY A 97 -4.02 14.52 8.04
C GLY A 97 -5.04 15.64 7.87
N THR A 98 -6.27 15.44 8.34
CA THR A 98 -7.39 16.37 8.11
C THR A 98 -7.07 17.83 8.46
N ASP A 99 -6.36 18.05 9.57
CA ASP A 99 -6.05 19.40 10.09
C ASP A 99 -4.63 19.89 9.72
N SER A 100 -3.88 19.12 8.94
CA SER A 100 -2.52 19.50 8.53
C SER A 100 -2.54 20.39 7.29
N SER A 101 -1.55 21.27 7.15
CA SER A 101 -1.31 22.10 5.96
C SER A 101 -0.24 21.52 5.03
N LEU A 102 0.28 20.33 5.31
CA LEU A 102 1.35 19.70 4.54
C LEU A 102 0.99 19.52 3.06
N ASP A 103 1.78 20.07 2.13
CA ASP A 103 1.65 19.72 0.73
C ASP A 103 2.41 18.40 0.43
N CYS A 104 1.66 17.31 0.32
CA CYS A 104 2.20 15.97 0.07
C CYS A 104 2.93 15.87 -1.27
N GLY A 105 2.39 16.51 -2.31
CA GLY A 105 2.96 16.47 -3.66
C GLY A 105 4.29 17.21 -3.73
N ALA A 106 4.34 18.41 -3.12
CA ALA A 106 5.56 19.20 -3.03
C ALA A 106 6.64 18.48 -2.21
N LEU A 107 6.29 17.98 -1.02
CA LEU A 107 7.22 17.23 -0.16
C LEU A 107 7.81 16.02 -0.89
N LEU A 108 6.96 15.20 -1.52
CA LEU A 108 7.45 14.01 -2.21
C LEU A 108 8.35 14.36 -3.41
N SER A 109 8.01 15.41 -4.14
CA SER A 109 8.83 15.87 -5.28
C SER A 109 10.22 16.33 -4.81
N GLU A 110 10.28 17.08 -3.71
CA GLU A 110 11.55 17.51 -3.11
C GLU A 110 12.40 16.32 -2.65
N VAL A 111 11.81 15.39 -1.89
CA VAL A 111 12.52 14.20 -1.39
C VAL A 111 13.01 13.34 -2.56
N ALA A 112 12.16 13.12 -3.57
CA ALA A 112 12.52 12.34 -4.75
C ALA A 112 13.69 12.97 -5.51
N ALA A 113 13.72 14.30 -5.65
CA ALA A 113 14.81 15.01 -6.31
C ALA A 113 16.16 14.84 -5.59
N LYS A 114 16.18 14.80 -4.25
CA LYS A 114 17.40 14.62 -3.45
C LYS A 114 18.07 13.26 -3.65
N VAL A 115 17.27 12.21 -3.84
CA VAL A 115 17.78 10.82 -3.91
C VAL A 115 17.69 10.18 -5.28
N GLY A 116 17.35 10.94 -6.33
CA GLY A 116 17.21 10.40 -7.69
C GLY A 116 15.99 9.49 -7.87
N GLY A 117 14.97 9.65 -7.04
CA GLY A 117 13.69 8.97 -7.14
C GLY A 117 12.71 9.66 -8.09
N ARG A 118 11.48 9.16 -8.11
CA ARG A 118 10.34 9.78 -8.82
C ARG A 118 9.12 9.75 -7.92
N GLY A 119 8.36 10.83 -7.89
CA GLY A 119 7.12 10.88 -7.13
C GLY A 119 6.40 12.18 -7.37
N GLY A 120 5.12 12.20 -7.00
CA GLY A 120 4.29 13.37 -7.13
C GLY A 120 2.87 13.05 -6.67
N GLY A 121 2.01 14.06 -6.69
CA GLY A 121 0.64 13.90 -6.25
C GLY A 121 -0.07 15.22 -6.08
N ARG A 122 -1.21 15.15 -5.41
CA ARG A 122 -1.98 16.31 -5.00
C ARG A 122 -1.50 16.79 -3.62
N PRO A 123 -1.86 18.01 -3.20
CA PRO A 123 -1.50 18.50 -1.87
C PRO A 123 -1.95 17.60 -0.72
N ASP A 124 -3.09 16.91 -0.86
CA ASP A 124 -3.64 16.01 0.16
C ASP A 124 -3.03 14.60 0.14
N ARG A 125 -2.47 14.17 -0.99
CA ARG A 125 -1.94 12.80 -1.15
C ARG A 125 -0.95 12.67 -2.30
N ALA A 126 0.16 11.99 -2.04
CA ALA A 126 1.21 11.74 -3.04
C ALA A 126 1.79 10.31 -2.95
N GLU A 127 2.26 9.81 -4.09
CA GLU A 127 2.92 8.50 -4.17
C GLU A 127 4.13 8.53 -5.11
N GLY A 128 5.10 7.67 -4.84
CA GLY A 128 6.35 7.66 -5.58
C GLY A 128 7.18 6.40 -5.36
N ARG A 129 8.27 6.32 -6.11
CA ARG A 129 9.30 5.29 -6.01
C ARG A 129 10.65 5.95 -5.78
N LEU A 130 11.31 5.54 -4.71
CA LEU A 130 12.69 5.94 -4.41
C LEU A 130 13.63 4.76 -4.68
N PRO A 131 14.91 5.02 -4.99
CA PRO A 131 15.89 3.97 -5.14
C PRO A 131 16.02 3.09 -3.90
N ASP A 132 16.61 1.92 -4.09
CA ASP A 132 16.87 1.04 -2.98
C ASP A 132 17.97 1.58 -2.04
N GLY A 133 17.96 1.18 -0.77
CA GLY A 133 18.92 1.60 0.25
C GLY A 133 18.64 2.98 0.85
N VAL A 134 17.59 3.66 0.38
CA VAL A 134 17.16 4.96 0.92
C VAL A 134 16.59 4.81 2.34
N ASP A 135 17.17 5.53 3.30
CA ASP A 135 16.60 5.70 4.63
C ASP A 135 15.47 6.74 4.59
N TRP A 136 14.25 6.24 4.37
CA TRP A 136 13.04 7.06 4.34
C TRP A 136 12.83 7.86 5.64
N ALA A 137 13.09 7.25 6.80
CA ALA A 137 12.87 7.91 8.07
C ALA A 137 13.85 9.08 8.29
N ALA A 138 15.11 8.92 7.86
CA ALA A 138 16.09 10.01 7.86
C ALA A 138 15.65 11.16 6.94
N LEU A 139 15.25 10.85 5.71
CA LEU A 139 14.81 11.87 4.75
C LEU A 139 13.61 12.69 5.25
N CYS A 140 12.64 12.04 5.90
CA CYS A 140 11.48 12.75 6.48
C CYS A 140 11.86 13.66 7.64
N ARG A 141 12.94 13.36 8.38
CA ARG A 141 13.44 14.23 9.46
C ARG A 141 14.16 15.47 8.91
N GLU A 142 14.89 15.30 7.82
CA GLU A 142 15.67 16.37 7.16
C GLU A 142 14.81 17.31 6.32
N THR A 143 13.71 16.80 5.76
CA THR A 143 12.86 17.55 4.82
C THR A 143 11.67 18.22 5.52
N SER A 144 11.84 18.60 6.78
CA SER A 144 10.81 19.36 7.50
C SER A 144 10.71 20.77 6.90
N PRO A 145 9.51 21.24 6.49
CA PRO A 145 9.23 22.66 6.62
C PRO A 145 9.29 23.08 8.09
#